data_AF-A0A5C9C584-F1
#
_entry.id   AF-A0A5C9C584-F1
#
_cell.length_a   1.000
_cell.length_b   1.000
_cell.length_c   1.000
_cell.angle_alpha   90.00
_cell.angle_beta   90.00
_cell.angle_gamma   90.00
#
_symmetry.space_group_name_H-M   'P 1'
#
loop_
_entity.id
_entity.type
_entity.pdbx_description
1 polymer ?
#
loop_
_entity_poly.entity_id
_entity_poly.type
_entity_poly.pdbx_seq_one_letter_code
_entity_poly.pdbx_strand_id
1 'polypeptide(L)'
;ANIGVVARTSSDYDSLVAELTAERVGEFFASMGVLEVIRYELPNLHALNFVVKGILSRPLRVDAQGKALGQALLEMLWPPGKRGSS
;
A
#
# COMPACT_ATOMS: atom_id res chain seq x y z
N ALA A 1 -6.38 10.90 2.01
CA ALA A 1 -5.05 10.45 2.45
C ALA A 1 -4.21 10.06 1.23
N ASN A 2 -2.88 10.15 1.32
CA ASN A 2 -1.95 9.72 0.28
C ASN A 2 -1.03 8.62 0.83
N ILE A 3 -0.84 7.53 0.09
CA ILE A 3 -0.11 6.34 0.54
C ILE A 3 0.86 5.90 -0.56
N GLY A 4 2.17 6.00 -0.28
CA GLY A 4 3.21 5.50 -1.17
C GLY A 4 3.73 4.13 -0.71
N VAL A 5 3.90 3.20 -1.64
CA VAL A 5 4.52 1.88 -1.41
C VAL A 5 5.67 1.72 -2.39
N VAL A 6 6.86 1.45 -1.88
CA VAL A 6 8.08 1.29 -2.69
C VAL A 6 8.59 -0.13 -2.51
N ALA A 7 8.80 -0.84 -3.61
CA ALA A 7 9.37 -2.17 -3.62
C ALA A 7 10.91 -2.10 -3.50
N ARG A 8 11.50 -3.12 -2.87
CA ARG A 8 12.97 -3.20 -2.68
C ARG A 8 13.70 -3.68 -3.93
N THR A 9 13.01 -4.46 -4.77
CA THR A 9 13.53 -5.04 -6.02
C THR A 9 12.50 -4.89 -7.13
N SER A 10 12.91 -5.05 -8.39
CA SER A 10 11.98 -5.05 -9.52
C SER A 10 11.00 -6.23 -9.50
N SER A 11 11.45 -7.41 -9.06
CA SER A 11 10.56 -8.59 -8.92
C SER A 11 9.49 -8.39 -7.84
N ASP A 12 9.84 -7.69 -6.76
CA ASP A 12 8.86 -7.30 -5.74
C ASP A 12 7.86 -6.28 -6.30
N TYR A 13 8.31 -5.39 -7.19
CA TYR A 13 7.45 -4.41 -7.84
C TYR A 13 6.41 -5.07 -8.75
N ASP A 14 6.81 -6.04 -9.57
CA ASP A 14 5.85 -6.76 -10.44
C ASP A 14 4.78 -7.46 -9.60
N SER A 15 5.20 -8.09 -8.49
CA SER A 15 4.28 -8.73 -7.54
C SER A 15 3.36 -7.70 -6.86
N LEU A 16 3.92 -6.52 -6.50
CA LEU A 16 3.18 -5.42 -5.88
C LEU A 16 2.11 -4.85 -6.82
N VAL A 17 2.44 -4.65 -8.10
CA VAL A 17 1.51 -4.17 -9.13
C VAL A 17 0.35 -5.14 -9.32
N ALA A 18 0.63 -6.44 -9.33
CA ALA A 18 -0.38 -7.49 -9.48
C ALA A 18 -1.32 -7.57 -8.27
N GLU A 19 -0.79 -7.49 -7.05
CA GLU A 19 -1.56 -7.78 -5.84
C GLU A 19 -2.19 -6.55 -5.19
N LEU A 20 -1.54 -5.37 -5.28
CA LEU A 20 -1.99 -4.15 -4.60
C LEU A 20 -2.82 -3.28 -5.55
N THR A 21 -4.06 -3.69 -5.78
CA THR A 21 -5.02 -2.97 -6.63
C THR A 21 -5.74 -1.86 -5.86
N ALA A 22 -6.34 -0.92 -6.59
CA ALA A 22 -7.15 0.13 -5.99
C ALA A 22 -8.38 -0.45 -5.26
N GLU A 23 -9.00 -1.52 -5.79
CA GLU A 23 -10.14 -2.17 -5.13
C GLU A 23 -9.75 -2.75 -3.78
N ARG A 24 -8.65 -3.51 -3.71
CA ARG A 24 -8.20 -4.15 -2.46
C ARG A 24 -7.82 -3.13 -1.40
N VAL A 25 -7.20 -2.03 -1.80
CA VAL A 25 -6.91 -0.90 -0.90
C VAL A 25 -8.21 -0.23 -0.44
N GLY A 26 -9.20 -0.08 -1.32
CA GLY A 26 -10.52 0.44 -0.98
C GLY A 26 -11.27 -0.44 0.02
N GLU A 27 -11.31 -1.75 -0.22
CA GLU A 27 -11.91 -2.74 0.67
C GLU A 27 -11.26 -2.72 2.06
N PHE A 28 -9.93 -2.66 2.11
CA PHE A 28 -9.19 -2.59 3.37
C PHE A 28 -9.58 -1.36 4.22
N PHE A 29 -9.81 -0.22 3.56
CA PHE A 29 -10.21 1.01 4.23
C PHE A 29 -11.73 1.28 4.24
N ALA A 30 -12.55 0.32 3.79
CA ALA A 30 -14.00 0.52 3.66
C ALA A 30 -14.66 0.90 4.99
N SER A 31 -14.21 0.29 6.10
CA SER A 31 -14.69 0.60 7.45
C SER A 31 -14.38 2.02 7.92
N MET A 32 -13.47 2.73 7.24
CA MET A 32 -13.08 4.10 7.56
C MET A 32 -13.83 5.16 6.71
N GLY A 33 -14.83 4.74 5.93
CA GLY A 33 -15.64 5.65 5.11
C GLY A 33 -14.96 6.08 3.81
N VAL A 34 -14.10 5.22 3.24
CA VAL A 34 -13.51 5.48 1.92
C VAL A 34 -14.59 5.60 0.86
N LEU A 35 -14.45 6.63 0.03
CA LEU A 35 -15.33 6.89 -1.10
C LEU A 35 -14.66 6.51 -2.43
N GLU A 36 -13.35 6.72 -2.54
CA GLU A 36 -12.62 6.47 -3.77
C GLU A 36 -11.16 6.18 -3.47
N VAL A 37 -10.57 5.26 -4.24
CA VAL A 37 -9.13 5.00 -4.26
C VAL A 37 -8.64 5.13 -5.69
N ILE A 38 -7.62 5.95 -5.90
CA ILE A 38 -6.94 6.09 -7.19
C ILE A 38 -5.53 5.56 -7.04
N ARG A 39 -5.12 4.63 -7.91
CA ARG A 39 -3.77 4.07 -7.98
C ARG A 39 -2.96 4.74 -9.08
N TYR A 40 -1.73 5.10 -8.76
CA TYR A 40 -0.71 5.55 -9.70
C TYR A 40 0.48 4.59 -9.64
N GLU A 41 0.93 4.15 -10.81
CA GLU A 41 2.13 3.32 -10.93
C GLU A 41 3.33 4.20 -11.27
N LEU A 42 4.45 3.95 -10.59
CA LEU A 42 5.71 4.66 -10.77
C LEU A 42 6.82 3.64 -11.06
N PRO A 43 6.87 3.04 -12.27
CA PRO A 43 7.78 1.93 -12.57
C PRO A 43 9.25 2.28 -12.38
N ASN A 44 9.65 3.50 -12.75
CA ASN A 44 11.02 4.00 -12.61
C ASN A 44 11.49 4.08 -11.15
N LEU A 45 10.56 4.08 -10.20
CA LEU A 45 10.82 4.11 -8.76
C LEU A 45 10.46 2.79 -8.09
N HIS A 46 10.03 1.79 -8.86
CA HIS A 46 9.48 0.53 -8.36
C HIS A 46 8.39 0.77 -7.29
N ALA A 47 7.50 1.72 -7.54
CA ALA A 47 6.57 2.22 -6.53
C ALA A 47 5.12 2.32 -7.03
N LEU A 48 4.20 2.27 -6.08
CA LEU A 48 2.78 2.60 -6.24
C LEU A 48 2.43 3.76 -5.32
N ASN A 49 1.55 4.64 -5.79
CA ASN A 49 0.99 5.71 -4.97
C ASN A 49 -0.53 5.67 -5.02
N PHE A 50 -1.18 5.73 -3.86
CA PHE A 50 -2.64 5.67 -3.72
C PHE A 50 -3.18 6.97 -3.13
N VAL A 51 -4.13 7.57 -3.83
CA VAL A 51 -4.92 8.69 -3.33
C VAL A 51 -6.26 8.14 -2.86
N VAL A 52 -6.50 8.22 -1.55
CA VAL A 52 -7.71 7.72 -0.92
C VAL A 52 -8.59 8.89 -0.48
N LYS A 53 -9.79 8.99 -1.03
CA LYS A 53 -10.79 10.03 -0.71
C LYS A 53 -11.86 9.50 0.24
N GLY A 54 -12.51 10.40 0.97
CA GLY A 54 -13.62 10.05 1.87
C GLY A 54 -13.24 9.77 3.32
N ILE A 55 -11.97 9.48 3.59
CA ILE A 55 -11.50 9.36 4.98
C ILE A 55 -11.50 10.77 5.60
N LEU A 56 -12.43 11.02 6.53
CA LEU A 56 -12.39 12.22 7.37
C LEU A 56 -11.04 12.26 8.04
N SER A 57 -10.29 13.34 7.77
CA SER A 57 -8.92 13.53 8.21
C SER A 57 -8.86 13.62 9.74
N ARG A 58 -8.79 12.47 10.41
CA ARG A 58 -7.91 12.38 11.58
C ARG A 58 -6.52 12.74 11.04
N PRO A 59 -5.75 13.63 11.68
CA PRO A 59 -4.37 13.82 11.30
C PRO A 59 -3.64 12.51 11.65
N LEU A 60 -3.72 11.53 10.75
CA LEU A 60 -2.64 10.60 10.58
C LEU A 60 -1.47 11.52 10.27
N ARG A 61 -0.58 11.67 11.25
CA ARG A 61 0.69 12.39 11.15
C ARG A 61 1.54 11.63 10.13
N VAL A 62 1.16 11.74 8.87
CA VAL A 62 1.84 11.24 7.67
C VAL A 62 2.54 12.42 7.01
N ASP A 63 3.16 13.24 7.85
CA ASP A 63 4.13 14.25 7.45
C ASP A 63 4.73 14.75 8.78
N ALA A 64 5.90 14.28 9.20
CA ALA A 64 7.13 14.95 8.81
C ALA A 64 8.35 14.03 8.69
N GLN A 65 8.26 12.73 8.99
CA GLN A 65 9.39 11.80 8.83
C GLN A 65 8.83 10.40 8.53
N GLY A 66 9.05 9.89 7.32
CA GLY A 66 8.44 8.68 6.74
C GLY A 66 8.78 7.34 7.41
N LYS A 67 8.61 7.21 8.73
CA LYS A 67 8.92 5.99 9.50
C LYS A 67 7.70 5.23 10.01
N ALA A 68 6.50 5.82 10.09
CA ALA A 68 5.40 5.20 10.84
C ALA A 68 4.41 4.35 10.00
N LEU A 69 4.14 4.67 8.73
CA LEU A 69 3.09 3.98 7.95
C LEU A 69 3.56 2.77 7.14
N GLY A 70 4.86 2.70 6.81
CA GLY A 70 5.43 1.47 6.25
C GLY A 70 5.29 0.30 7.22
N GLN A 71 5.29 0.56 8.52
CA GLN A 71 5.20 -0.47 9.55
C GLN A 71 3.80 -1.12 9.64
N ALA A 72 2.72 -0.33 9.48
CA ALA A 72 1.35 -0.86 9.46
C ALA A 72 1.05 -1.73 8.22
N LEU A 73 1.69 -1.43 7.08
CA LEU A 73 1.60 -2.25 5.86
C LEU A 73 2.52 -3.49 5.93
N LEU A 74 3.64 -3.41 6.63
CA LEU A 74 4.47 -4.59 6.97
C LEU A 74 3.77 -5.54 7.95
N GLU A 75 2.84 -5.05 8.77
CA GLU A 75 2.01 -5.85 9.67
C GLU A 75 0.81 -6.53 8.95
N MET A 76 0.58 -6.22 7.68
CA MET A 76 -0.38 -6.96 6.85
C MET A 76 0.19 -8.36 6.56
N LEU A 77 -0.23 -9.33 7.36
CA LEU A 77 0.18 -10.73 7.32
C LEU A 77 0.18 -11.31 5.89
N TRP A 78 1.39 -11.49 5.37
CA TRP A 78 1.67 -12.33 4.20
C TRP A 78 1.24 -13.78 4.48
N PRO A 79 0.45 -14.45 3.61
CA PRO A 79 0.15 -15.87 3.78
C PRO A 79 1.46 -16.69 3.73
N PRO A 80 1.68 -17.69 4.60
CA PRO A 80 2.95 -18.41 4.65
C PRO A 80 3.23 -19.09 3.30
N GLY A 81 4.22 -18.57 2.57
CA GLY A 81 4.76 -19.20 1.38
C GLY A 81 5.44 -20.52 1.75
N LYS A 82 5.12 -21.60 1.01
CA LYS A 82 5.77 -22.90 1.16
C LYS A 82 7.28 -22.74 1.02
N ARG A 83 8.03 -23.02 2.09
CA ARG A 83 9.48 -23.25 2.01
C ARG A 83 9.72 -24.45 1.11
N GLY A 84 10.18 -24.21 -0.11
CA GLY A 84 10.79 -25.24 -0.94
C GLY A 84 12.12 -25.64 -0.31
N SER A 85 12.20 -26.88 0.13
CA SER A 85 13.45 -27.58 0.41
C SER A 85 14.18 -27.83 -0.90
N SER A 86 15.41 -27.34 -1.01
CA SER A 86 16.56 -28.02 -1.62
C SER A 86 17.81 -27.15 -1.48
#